data_AF-A0A519TC23-F1
#
_entry.id   AF-A0A519TC23-F1
#
_cell.length_a   1.000
_cell.length_b   1.000
_cell.length_c   1.000
_cell.angle_alpha   90.00
_cell.angle_beta   90.00
_cell.angle_gamma   90.00
#
_symmetry.space_group_name_H-M   'P 1'
#
loop_
_entity.id
_entity.type
_entity.pdbx_description
1 polymer ?
#
loop_
_entity_poly.entity_id
_entity_poly.type
_entity_poly.pdbx_seq_one_letter_code
_entity_poly.pdbx_strand_id
1 'polypeptide(L)' 'MRPGAFKQVEYMLKDDHKYAATSGWGWARFKTAKLVPYGKDALFTTECIRCHQPQQHNDFVFTQPLRP' A
#
# COMPACT_ATOMS: atom_id res chain seq x y z
N MET A 1 -18.14 14.47 -15.83
CA MET A 1 -18.12 13.90 -14.47
C MET A 1 -16.90 14.47 -13.74
N ARG A 2 -17.02 14.92 -12.49
CA ARG A 2 -15.89 15.41 -11.68
C ARG A 2 -15.66 14.44 -10.51
N PRO A 3 -14.40 14.21 -10.07
CA PRO A 3 -14.14 13.44 -8.87
C PRO A 3 -14.90 14.00 -7.66
N GLY A 4 -15.39 13.11 -6.81
CA GLY A 4 -16.04 13.48 -5.55
C GLY A 4 -15.04 13.90 -4.47
N ALA A 5 -15.51 13.95 -3.23
CA ALA A 5 -14.67 14.26 -2.08
C ALA A 5 -13.54 13.22 -1.88
N PHE A 6 -12.36 13.71 -1.47
CA PHE A 6 -11.22 12.86 -1.11
C PHE A 6 -11.59 11.85 -0.02
N LYS A 7 -11.18 10.60 -0.20
CA LYS A 7 -11.47 9.51 0.74
C LYS A 7 -10.23 9.03 1.49
N GLN A 8 -9.18 8.71 0.76
CA GLN A 8 -7.93 8.19 1.32
C GLN A 8 -6.80 8.26 0.29
N VAL A 9 -5.58 8.11 0.78
CA VAL A 9 -4.38 7.86 -0.01
C VAL A 9 -3.58 6.75 0.64
N GLU A 10 -2.92 5.94 -0.19
CA GLU A 10 -2.08 4.82 0.23
C GLU A 10 -0.71 4.96 -0.44
N TYR A 11 0.34 4.59 0.28
CA TYR A 11 1.73 4.66 -0.16
C TYR A 11 2.43 3.33 0.06
N MET A 12 3.36 3.06 -0.84
CA MET A 12 4.30 1.96 -0.77
C MET A 12 5.72 2.53 -0.84
N LEU A 13 6.61 2.10 0.04
CA LEU A 13 8.01 2.53 0.09
C LEU A 13 8.93 1.31 0.04
N LYS A 14 9.85 1.28 -0.92
CA LYS A 14 10.80 0.19 -1.05
C LYS A 14 12.09 0.46 -0.28
N ASP A 15 12.44 -0.44 0.63
CA ASP A 15 13.71 -0.47 1.36
C ASP A 15 13.91 -1.88 1.94
N ASP A 16 14.78 -2.66 1.31
CA ASP A 16 14.99 -4.08 1.61
C ASP A 16 15.59 -4.32 3.01
N HIS A 17 16.29 -3.33 3.56
CA HIS A 17 16.85 -3.41 4.91
C HIS A 17 15.81 -3.04 5.96
N LYS A 18 15.15 -1.89 5.79
CA LYS A 18 14.18 -1.35 6.77
C LYS A 18 12.91 -2.19 6.83
N TYR A 19 12.51 -2.79 5.72
CA TYR A 19 11.25 -3.52 5.58
C TYR A 19 11.46 -5.01 5.27
N ALA A 20 12.56 -5.60 5.75
CA ALA A 20 12.86 -7.02 5.54
C ALA A 20 11.72 -7.96 5.97
N ALA A 21 10.97 -7.61 7.03
CA ALA A 21 9.84 -8.40 7.53
C ALA A 21 8.60 -8.37 6.61
N THR A 22 8.56 -7.46 5.64
CA THR A 22 7.44 -7.25 4.70
C THR A 22 7.93 -7.27 3.25
N SER A 23 8.92 -8.14 2.99
CA SER A 23 9.50 -8.37 1.66
C SER A 23 10.08 -7.11 1.01
N GLY A 24 10.69 -6.24 1.82
CA GLY A 24 11.33 -4.99 1.36
C GLY A 24 10.35 -3.83 1.14
N TRP A 25 9.07 -4.01 1.48
CA TRP A 25 8.03 -3.00 1.26
C TRP A 25 7.44 -2.46 2.56
N GLY A 26 7.56 -1.15 2.77
CA GLY A 26 6.81 -0.37 3.75
C GLY A 26 5.47 0.07 3.18
N TRP A 27 4.44 0.04 4.02
CA TRP A 27 3.07 0.38 3.64
C TRP A 27 2.59 1.53 4.51
N ALA A 28 1.81 2.44 3.95
CA ALA A 28 1.12 3.47 4.71
C ALA A 28 -0.26 3.76 4.10
N ARG A 29 -1.26 3.92 4.95
CA ARG A 29 -2.61 4.33 4.55
C ARG A 29 -3.00 5.54 5.37
N PHE A 30 -3.56 6.54 4.70
CA PHE A 30 -4.02 7.78 5.32
C PHE A 30 -5.49 8.01 4.96
N LYS A 31 -6.34 8.03 5.97
CA LYS A 31 -7.79 8.19 5.78
C LYS A 31 -8.20 9.63 5.94
N THR A 32 -9.19 10.05 5.16
CA THR A 32 -9.82 11.37 5.19
C THR A 32 -8.85 12.52 4.87
N ALA A 33 -9.38 13.73 4.72
CA ALA A 33 -8.56 14.93 4.52
C ALA A 33 -7.62 15.24 5.70
N LYS A 34 -7.80 14.60 6.87
CA LYS A 34 -6.91 14.79 8.03
C LYS A 34 -5.58 14.04 7.90
N LEU A 35 -5.46 13.11 6.94
CA LEU A 35 -4.25 12.34 6.69
C LEU A 35 -3.65 11.72 7.96
N VAL A 36 -4.50 11.16 8.82
CA VAL A 36 -4.03 10.44 10.01
C VAL A 36 -3.57 9.05 9.57
N PRO A 37 -2.37 8.58 10.00
CA PRO A 37 -1.92 7.22 9.74
C PRO A 37 -2.96 6.18 10.19
N TYR A 38 -3.21 5.21 9.32
CA TYR A 38 -4.06 4.07 9.61
C TYR A 38 -3.24 2.91 10.19
N GLY A 39 -3.85 2.16 11.09
CA GLY A 39 -3.20 1.07 11.82
C GLY A 39 -2.68 1.54 13.19
N LYS A 40 -2.66 0.63 14.17
CA LYS A 40 -2.15 0.92 15.52
C LYS A 40 -0.66 0.62 15.64
N ASP A 41 -0.19 -0.39 14.92
CA ASP A 41 1.17 -0.93 14.95
C ASP A 41 1.51 -1.57 13.60
N ALA A 42 2.73 -2.07 13.46
CA ALA A 42 3.25 -2.64 12.22
C ALA A 42 2.44 -3.85 11.68
N LEU A 43 1.56 -4.48 12.47
CA LEU A 43 0.74 -5.62 12.01
C LEU A 43 -0.25 -5.21 10.92
N PHE A 44 -0.65 -3.94 10.81
CA PHE A 44 -1.56 -3.51 9.75
C PHE A 44 -1.00 -3.79 8.35
N THR A 45 0.33 -3.85 8.20
CA THR A 45 1.00 -4.17 6.93
C THR A 45 0.59 -5.54 6.38
N THR A 46 0.12 -6.45 7.24
CA THR A 46 -0.39 -7.77 6.83
C THR A 46 -1.64 -7.66 5.95
N GLU A 47 -2.48 -6.64 6.13
CA GLU A 47 -3.64 -6.36 5.27
C GLU A 47 -3.21 -6.02 3.84
N CYS A 48 -2.11 -5.28 3.71
CA CYS A 48 -1.57 -4.83 2.43
C CYS A 48 -0.85 -5.98 1.71
N ILE A 49 0.14 -6.61 2.36
CA ILE A 49 0.99 -7.62 1.71
C ILE A 49 0.20 -8.85 1.25
N ARG A 50 -0.83 -9.27 2.01
CA ARG A 50 -1.70 -10.40 1.60
C ARG A 50 -2.41 -10.13 0.28
N CYS A 51 -2.85 -8.90 0.04
CA CYS A 51 -3.50 -8.51 -1.22
C CYS A 51 -2.48 -8.37 -2.36
N HIS A 52 -1.26 -7.92 -2.05
CA HIS A 52 -0.19 -7.74 -3.03
C HIS A 52 0.61 -9.03 -3.32
N GLN A 53 0.42 -10.10 -2.55
CA GLN A 53 1.09 -11.39 -2.73
C GLN A 53 1.01 -11.96 -4.17
N PRO A 54 -0.11 -11.85 -4.92
CA PRO A 54 -0.14 -12.29 -6.32
C PRO A 54 0.86 -11.58 -7.22
N GLN A 55 1.36 -10.40 -6.82
CA GLN A 55 2.37 -9.62 -7.52
C GLN A 55 3.78 -9.87 -6.97
N GLN A 56 4.03 -10.89 -6.15
CA GLN A 56 5.37 -11.17 -5.59
C GLN A 56 6.48 -11.28 -6.66
N HIS A 57 6.16 -11.77 -7.87
CA HIS A 57 7.10 -11.87 -8.99
C HIS A 57 7.21 -10.58 -9.82
N ASN A 58 6.41 -9.57 -9.47
CA ASN A 58 6.42 -8.23 -10.04
C ASN A 58 6.68 -7.20 -8.93
N ASP A 59 7.54 -7.57 -7.98
CA ASP A 59 7.98 -6.72 -6.87
C ASP A 59 6.81 -6.16 -6.04
N PHE A 60 5.74 -6.93 -5.87
CA PHE A 60 4.52 -6.55 -5.16
C PHE A 60 3.77 -5.36 -5.78
N VAL A 61 4.11 -4.87 -6.97
CA VAL A 61 3.45 -3.73 -7.62
C VAL A 61 2.50 -4.21 -8.71
N PHE A 62 1.29 -3.65 -8.76
CA PHE A 62 0.36 -3.86 -9.88
C PHE A 62 0.71 -2.92 -11.04
N THR A 63 1.59 -3.37 -11.95
CA THR A 63 2.03 -2.55 -13.10
C THR A 63 1.31 -2.90 -14.41
N GLN A 64 0.51 -3.96 -14.43
CA GLN A 64 -0.21 -4.36 -15.65
C GLN A 64 -1.21 -3.26 -16.04
N PRO A 65 -1.22 -2.85 -17.33
CA PRO A 65 -2.20 -1.88 -17.79
C PRO A 65 -3.61 -2.46 -17.66
N LEU A 66 -4.56 -1.61 -17.29
CA LEU A 66 -5.98 -1.96 -17.37
C LEU A 66 -6.29 -2.26 -18.85
N ARG A 67 -6.69 -3.50 -19.12
CA ARG A 67 -7.21 -3.86 -20.44
C ARG A 67 -8.57 -3.18 -20.64
N PRO A 68 -8.85 -2.64 -21.84
CA PRO A 68 -10.13 -2.02 -22.16
C PRO A 68 -11.29 -3.00 -22.05
#